data_AF-A0A5K0YYN9-F1
#
_entry.id   AF-A0A5K0YYN9-F1
#
_cell.length_a   1.000
_cell.length_b   1.000
_cell.length_c   1.000
_cell.angle_alpha   90.00
_cell.angle_beta   90.00
_cell.angle_gamma   90.00
#
_symmetry.space_group_name_H-M   'P 1'
#
loop_
_entity.id
_entity.type
_entity.pdbx_description
1 polymer ?
#
loop_
_entity_poly.entity_id
_entity_poly.type
_entity_poly.pdbx_seq_one_letter_code
_entity_poly.pdbx_strand_id
1 'polypeptide(L)' 'GNGGMKAGACPNRAESSPMNTPTRSLVLVNHFPDTPDLVTACKDNSAALLSTLAACSQAANNRWPNFIAVDFYK' A
#
# COMPACT_ATOMS: atom_id res chain seq x y z
N GLY A 1 -8.75 -1.47 2.45
CA GLY A 1 -9.19 -1.83 3.80
C GLY A 1 -8.09 -1.62 4.81
N ASN A 2 -8.42 -1.52 6.10
CA ASN A 2 -7.49 -1.08 7.16
C ASN A 2 -6.26 -2.00 7.28
N GLY A 3 -6.38 -3.27 6.92
CA GLY A 3 -5.26 -4.21 6.92
C GLY A 3 -4.15 -3.91 5.89
N GLY A 4 -4.38 -3.00 4.94
CA GLY A 4 -3.43 -2.62 3.90
C GLY A 4 -2.36 -1.62 4.33
N MET A 5 -2.63 -0.84 5.39
CA MET A 5 -1.69 0.14 5.93
C MET A 5 -1.24 -0.30 7.33
N LYS A 6 -0.04 -0.87 7.40
CA LYS A 6 0.63 -1.26 8.65
C LYS A 6 2.02 -0.65 8.64
N ALA A 7 2.26 0.32 9.52
CA ALA A 7 3.56 1.00 9.59
C ALA A 7 4.72 -0.01 9.68
N GLY A 8 5.70 0.14 8.79
CA GLY A 8 6.86 -0.74 8.70
C GLY A 8 6.62 -2.13 8.09
N ALA A 9 5.41 -2.44 7.62
CA ALA A 9 5.09 -3.73 7.01
C ALA A 9 4.54 -3.56 5.59
N CYS A 10 4.84 -4.53 4.72
CA CYS A 10 4.24 -4.63 3.40
C CYS A 10 3.35 -5.88 3.31
N PRO A 11 2.07 -5.78 3.70
CA PRO A 11 1.17 -6.93 3.65
C PRO A 11 0.92 -7.35 2.20
N ASN A 12 1.07 -8.64 1.93
CA ASN A 12 0.73 -9.25 0.65
C ASN A 12 -0.62 -9.96 0.75
N ARG A 13 -1.47 -9.85 -0.29
CA ARG A 13 -2.71 -10.64 -0.36
C ARG A 13 -2.39 -12.08 -0.74
N ALA A 14 -3.21 -13.03 -0.28
CA ALA A 14 -2.98 -14.46 -0.52
C ALA A 14 -3.03 -14.81 -2.01
N GLU A 15 -3.81 -14.08 -2.79
CA GLU A 15 -3.96 -14.25 -4.24
C GLU A 15 -2.81 -13.61 -5.05
N SER A 16 -1.96 -12.81 -4.39
CA SER A 16 -0.86 -12.08 -5.04
C SER A 16 0.44 -12.89 -5.00
N SER A 17 1.21 -12.83 -6.09
CA SER A 17 2.56 -13.39 -6.11
C SER A 17 3.44 -12.73 -5.03
N PRO A 18 4.51 -13.41 -4.56
CA PRO A 18 5.48 -12.79 -3.65
C PRO A 18 6.01 -11.45 -4.19
N MET A 19 6.22 -10.46 -3.31
CA MET A 19 6.65 -9.10 -3.71
C MET A 19 8.01 -9.08 -4.43
N ASN A 20 8.87 -10.04 -4.14
CA ASN A 20 10.18 -10.18 -4.78
C ASN A 20 10.14 -10.97 -6.10
N THR A 21 8.95 -11.32 -6.62
CA THR A 21 8.81 -12.03 -7.90
C THR A 21 9.31 -11.15 -9.05
N PRO A 22 10.40 -11.51 -9.75
CA PRO A 22 11.02 -10.65 -10.77
C PRO A 22 10.32 -10.73 -12.13
N THR A 23 9.55 -11.79 -12.38
CA THR A 23 8.76 -11.97 -13.61
C THR A 23 7.49 -11.12 -13.64
N ARG A 24 7.22 -10.33 -12.59
CA ARG A 24 6.12 -9.37 -12.50
C ARG A 24 6.68 -7.96 -12.45
N SER A 25 6.17 -7.09 -13.32
CA SER A 25 6.69 -5.74 -13.50
C SER A 25 6.12 -4.71 -12.52
N LEU A 26 5.05 -5.05 -11.78
CA LEU A 26 4.27 -4.08 -11.01
C LEU A 26 4.07 -4.53 -9.57
N VAL A 27 4.42 -3.65 -8.63
CA VAL A 27 3.96 -3.70 -7.24
C VAL A 27 2.96 -2.56 -7.07
N LEU A 28 1.75 -2.87 -6.61
CA LEU A 28 0.68 -1.91 -6.41
C LEU A 28 0.34 -1.84 -4.93
N VAL A 29 0.39 -0.63 -4.37
CA VAL A 29 -0.11 -0.35 -3.01
C VAL A 29 -1.37 0.49 -3.17
N ASN A 30 -2.51 -0.09 -2.79
CA ASN A 30 -3.79 0.61 -2.75
C ASN A 30 -4.34 0.53 -1.31
N HIS A 31 -4.57 1.69 -0.69
CA HIS A 31 -5.12 1.78 0.65
C HIS A 31 -6.37 2.65 0.67
N PHE A 32 -7.36 2.17 1.41
CA PHE A 32 -8.61 2.86 1.72
C PHE A 32 -9.11 2.31 3.06
N PRO A 33 -9.72 3.13 3.92
CA PRO A 33 -10.32 2.64 5.15
C PRO A 33 -11.43 1.60 4.88
N ASP A 34 -11.63 0.64 5.78
CA ASP A 34 -12.73 -0.34 5.64
C ASP A 34 -14.10 0.34 5.71
N THR A 35 -14.23 1.34 6.57
CA THR A 35 -15.42 2.18 6.68
C THR A 35 -15.22 3.44 5.85
N PRO A 36 -16.19 3.84 5.01
CA PRO A 36 -16.10 5.07 4.24
C PRO A 36 -16.15 6.30 5.16
N ASP A 37 -14.97 6.73 5.63
CA ASP A 37 -14.79 7.91 6.47
C ASP A 37 -13.77 8.84 5.80
N LEU A 38 -14.28 9.97 5.29
CA LEU A 38 -13.50 10.98 4.60
C LEU A 38 -12.43 11.62 5.50
N VAL A 39 -12.75 11.90 6.77
CA VAL A 39 -11.83 12.55 7.71
C VAL A 39 -10.65 11.63 8.02
N THR A 40 -10.94 10.34 8.20
CA THR A 40 -9.91 9.32 8.39
C THR A 40 -9.06 9.17 7.12
N ALA A 41 -9.68 9.02 5.95
CA ALA A 41 -8.98 8.88 4.68
C ALA A 41 -8.05 10.08 4.38
N CYS A 42 -8.47 11.30 4.70
CA CYS A 42 -7.63 12.50 4.55
C CYS A 42 -6.35 12.46 5.39
N LYS A 43 -6.35 11.76 6.54
CA LYS A 43 -5.19 11.62 7.43
C LYS A 43 -4.25 10.50 7.02
N ASP A 44 -4.70 9.56 6.20
CA ASP A 44 -3.91 8.40 5.80
C ASP A 44 -2.77 8.79 4.84
N ASN A 45 -2.85 9.94 4.17
CA ASN A 45 -1.71 10.53 3.44
C ASN A 45 -0.71 11.19 4.42
N SER A 46 -0.06 10.36 5.24
CA SER A 46 0.81 10.79 6.34
C SER A 46 2.09 9.94 6.45
N ALA A 47 2.86 10.13 7.53
CA ALA A 47 4.11 9.40 7.78
C ALA A 47 3.94 7.88 7.80
N ALA A 48 2.78 7.36 8.23
CA ALA A 48 2.50 5.91 8.23
C ALA A 48 2.47 5.33 6.80
N LEU A 49 1.91 6.07 5.84
CA LEU A 49 1.93 5.70 4.43
C LEU A 49 3.35 5.67 3.88
N LEU A 50 4.16 6.70 4.17
CA LEU A 50 5.57 6.73 3.75
C LEU A 50 6.37 5.54 4.29
N SER A 51 6.16 5.19 5.56
CA SER A 51 6.78 4.01 6.18
C SER A 51 6.36 2.70 5.48
N THR A 52 5.09 2.59 5.10
CA THR A 52 4.56 1.43 4.38
C THR A 52 5.16 1.32 2.98
N LEU A 53 5.27 2.44 2.25
CA LEU A 53 5.88 2.47 0.91
C LEU A 53 7.36 2.08 0.95
N ALA A 54 8.11 2.54 1.96
CA ALA A 54 9.51 2.16 2.15
C ALA A 54 9.65 0.66 2.43
N ALA A 55 8.82 0.09 3.32
CA ALA A 55 8.82 -1.33 3.61
C ALA A 55 8.47 -2.17 2.37
N CYS A 56 7.50 -1.73 1.56
CA CYS A 56 7.15 -2.39 0.31
C CYS A 56 8.27 -2.34 -0.72
N SER A 57 8.96 -1.20 -0.85
CA SER A 57 10.13 -1.08 -1.72
C SER A 57 11.22 -2.08 -1.33
N GLN A 58 11.53 -2.18 -0.03
CA GLN A 58 12.51 -3.14 0.48
C GLN A 58 12.10 -4.60 0.20
N ALA A 59 10.84 -4.96 0.47
CA ALA A 59 10.31 -6.30 0.20
C ALA A 59 10.29 -6.66 -1.30
N ALA A 60 10.24 -5.65 -2.17
CA ALA A 60 10.22 -5.79 -3.62
C ALA A 60 11.60 -5.71 -4.28
N ASN A 61 12.69 -5.93 -3.54
CA ASN A 61 14.07 -5.78 -4.00
C ASN A 61 14.39 -4.36 -4.50
N ASN A 62 14.04 -3.35 -3.69
CA ASN A 62 14.24 -1.91 -3.97
C ASN A 62 13.49 -1.39 -5.20
N ARG A 63 12.49 -2.13 -5.67
CA ARG A 63 11.56 -1.66 -6.71
C ARG A 63 10.44 -0.87 -6.04
N TRP A 64 10.23 0.36 -6.49
CA TRP A 64 9.21 1.21 -5.91
C TRP A 64 7.81 0.75 -6.32
N PRO A 65 6.87 0.64 -5.37
CA PRO A 65 5.48 0.40 -5.71
C PRO A 65 4.92 1.59 -6.49
N ASN A 66 4.09 1.31 -7.49
CA ASN A 66 3.23 2.33 -8.05
C ASN A 66 2.11 2.60 -7.05
N PHE A 67 2.02 3.85 -6.62
CA PHE A 67 0.97 4.32 -5.73
C PHE A 67 -0.03 5.13 -6.54
N ILE A 68 -1.30 4.72 -6.48
CA ILE A 68 -2.40 5.48 -7.06
C ILE A 68 -3.28 5.94 -5.91
N ALA A 69 -3.25 7.23 -5.61
CA ALA A 69 -4.26 7.85 -4.76
C ALA A 69 -5.54 7.98 -5.58
N VAL A 70 -6.47 7.06 -5.39
CA VAL A 70 -7.79 7.13 -6.03
C VAL A 70 -8.74 7.81 -5.07
N ASP A 71 -9.39 8.87 -5.53
CA ASP A 71 -10.44 9.57 -4.79
C ASP A 71 -11.69 8.68 -4.73
N PHE A 72 -11.73 7.76 -3.75
CA PHE A 72 -12.71 6.68 -3.67
C PHE A 72 -14.08 7.16 -3.13
N TYR A 73 -14.12 8.34 -2.52
CA TYR A 73 -15.32 8.92 -1.90
C TYR A 73 -15.68 10.25 -2.58
N LYS A 74 -16.15 10.15 -3.82
CA LYS A 74 -16.89 11.23 -4.49
C LYS A 74 -18.39 10.94 -4.48
#